data_AF-A0A0R2H020-F1
#
_entry.id   AF-A0A0R2H020-F1
#
_cell.length_a   1.000
_cell.length_b   1.000
_cell.length_c   1.000
_cell.angle_alpha   90.00
_cell.angle_beta   90.00
_cell.angle_gamma   90.00
#
_symmetry.space_group_name_H-M   'P 1'
#
loop_
_entity.id
_entity.type
_entity.pdbx_description
1 polymer ?
#
loop_
_entity_poly.entity_id
_entity_poly.type
_entity_poly.pdbx_seq_one_letter_code
_entity_poly.pdbx_strand_id
1 'polypeptide(L)'
;MTGVSTRQLRYWESKAIINPLPREGDQDARVYNYEAFHKVQSIKYFLDEGYTLKAAVAKTDEILEMFGKIHTIIGHAVRGIEEVDGEMMVDLGIFDEKAQTRLWASIDENEKVHYHVRAEGE
;
A
#
# COMPACT_ATOMS: atom_id res chain seq x y z
N MET A 1 8.85 18.47 -0.51
CA MET A 1 9.51 17.72 -1.62
C MET A 1 10.40 16.65 -1.02
N THR A 2 10.61 15.51 -1.68
CA THR A 2 11.26 14.29 -1.14
C THR A 2 12.70 14.47 -0.64
N GLY A 3 13.35 15.62 -0.83
CA GLY A 3 14.73 15.86 -0.39
C GLY A 3 15.79 15.14 -1.25
N VAL A 4 15.39 14.49 -2.34
CA VAL A 4 16.29 13.90 -3.35
C VAL A 4 16.61 14.95 -4.41
N SER A 5 17.88 15.08 -4.80
CA SER A 5 18.28 16.03 -5.82
C SER A 5 17.80 15.63 -7.22
N THR A 6 17.57 16.61 -8.10
CA THR A 6 17.22 16.37 -9.51
C THR A 6 18.23 15.46 -10.22
N ARG A 7 19.52 15.56 -9.87
CA ARG A 7 20.58 14.70 -10.41
C ARG A 7 20.42 13.24 -9.99
N GLN A 8 20.07 12.98 -8.73
CA GLN A 8 19.79 11.63 -8.24
C GLN A 8 18.55 11.05 -8.91
N LEU A 9 17.48 11.83 -9.07
CA LEU A 9 16.28 11.38 -9.78
C LEU A 9 16.60 10.98 -11.23
N ARG A 10 17.33 11.82 -11.98
CA ARG A 10 17.79 11.48 -13.34
C ARG A 10 18.66 10.22 -13.39
N TYR A 11 19.53 10.05 -12.40
CA TYR A 11 20.36 8.85 -12.30
C TYR A 11 19.51 7.61 -12.05
N TRP A 12 18.52 7.68 -11.15
CA TRP A 12 17.61 6.57 -10.86
C TRP A 12 16.73 6.21 -12.06
N GLU A 13 16.25 7.20 -12.81
CA GLU A 13 15.54 6.98 -14.08
C GLU A 13 16.42 6.30 -15.12
N SER A 14 17.67 6.74 -15.29
CA SER A 14 18.61 6.08 -16.22
C SER A 14 18.90 4.62 -15.86
N LYS A 15 18.64 4.25 -14.61
CA LYS A 15 18.75 2.87 -14.09
C LYS A 15 17.41 2.13 -14.06
N ALA A 16 16.34 2.72 -14.61
CA ALA A 16 14.97 2.21 -14.58
C ALA A 16 14.45 1.91 -13.16
N ILE A 17 15.02 2.56 -12.13
CA ILE A 17 14.61 2.41 -10.73
C ILE A 17 13.26 3.10 -10.49
N ILE A 18 13.06 4.27 -11.11
CA ILE A 18 11.81 5.03 -11.13
C ILE A 18 11.51 5.44 -12.57
N ASN A 19 10.24 5.60 -12.91
CA ASN A 19 9.81 6.04 -14.23
C ASN A 19 8.85 7.24 -14.10
N PRO A 20 9.05 8.31 -14.88
CA PRO A 20 8.06 9.38 -14.96
C PRO A 20 6.81 8.90 -15.71
N LEU A 21 5.69 9.58 -15.49
CA LEU A 21 4.47 9.37 -16.26
C LEU A 21 4.70 9.77 -17.73
N PRO A 22 4.21 8.97 -18.71
CA PRO A 22 4.22 9.38 -20.10
C PRO A 22 3.34 10.62 -20.28
N ARG A 23 3.85 11.59 -21.05
CA ARG A 23 3.12 12.81 -21.40
C ARG A 23 3.22 13.07 -22.89
N GLU A 24 2.12 13.55 -23.46
CA GLU A 24 2.07 14.07 -24.82
C GLU A 24 2.37 15.57 -24.80
N GLY A 25 3.23 16.03 -25.73
CA GLY A 25 3.60 17.43 -25.89
C GLY A 25 4.93 17.85 -25.24
N ASP A 26 5.36 19.07 -25.55
CA ASP A 26 6.68 19.65 -25.24
C ASP A 26 6.78 20.15 -23.78
N GLN A 27 6.24 19.39 -22.83
CA GLN A 27 6.25 19.74 -21.41
C GLN A 27 7.56 19.28 -20.76
N ASP A 28 8.45 20.22 -20.45
CA ASP A 28 9.78 19.95 -19.88
C ASP A 28 9.79 19.36 -18.46
N ALA A 29 8.69 19.51 -17.71
CA ALA A 29 8.63 19.10 -16.31
C ALA A 29 8.22 17.63 -16.16
N ARG A 30 9.13 16.82 -15.59
CA ARG A 30 8.88 15.42 -15.22
C ARG A 30 7.80 15.33 -14.14
N VAL A 31 6.85 14.43 -14.33
CA VAL A 31 5.79 14.16 -13.35
C VAL A 31 5.83 12.69 -12.95
N TYR A 32 5.70 12.46 -11.64
CA TYR A 32 5.71 11.13 -11.03
C TYR A 32 4.36 10.90 -10.38
N ASN A 33 3.86 9.67 -10.46
CA ASN A 33 2.66 9.27 -9.73
C ASN A 33 2.99 9.05 -8.24
N TYR A 34 1.96 8.73 -7.46
CA TYR A 34 2.07 8.49 -6.03
C TYR A 34 3.00 7.32 -5.69
N GLU A 35 2.96 6.24 -6.48
CA GLU A 35 3.83 5.07 -6.32
C GLU A 35 5.31 5.45 -6.50
N ALA A 36 5.65 6.17 -7.57
CA ALA A 36 7.00 6.66 -7.81
C ALA A 36 7.45 7.65 -6.72
N PHE A 37 6.56 8.51 -6.23
CA PHE A 37 6.86 9.40 -5.09
C PHE A 37 7.25 8.60 -3.83
N HIS A 38 6.46 7.59 -3.47
CA HIS A 38 6.77 6.72 -2.33
C HIS A 38 8.05 5.92 -2.53
N LYS A 39 8.25 5.38 -3.73
CA LYS A 39 9.49 4.67 -4.07
C LYS A 39 10.71 5.56 -3.87
N VAL A 40 10.66 6.82 -4.33
CA VAL A 40 11.73 7.81 -4.12
C VAL A 40 11.96 8.08 -2.64
N GLN A 41 10.89 8.27 -1.86
CA GLN A 41 10.98 8.57 -0.43
C GLN A 41 11.57 7.39 0.37
N SER A 42 11.15 6.17 0.08
CA SER A 42 11.66 4.95 0.73
C SER A 42 13.13 4.68 0.37
N ILE A 43 13.51 4.83 -0.90
CA ILE A 43 14.91 4.72 -1.31
C ILE A 43 15.76 5.76 -0.58
N LYS A 44 15.30 7.01 -0.50
CA LYS A 44 16.00 8.05 0.25
C LYS A 44 16.17 7.68 1.71
N TYR A 45 15.12 7.20 2.37
CA TYR A 45 15.20 6.78 3.77
C TYR A 45 16.32 5.76 4.00
N PHE A 46 16.41 4.71 3.18
CA PHE A 46 17.50 3.74 3.30
C PHE A 46 18.87 4.30 2.94
N LEU A 47 18.97 5.24 1.99
CA LEU A 47 20.23 5.92 1.72
C LEU A 47 20.69 6.76 2.91
N ASP A 48 19.78 7.45 3.58
CA ASP A 48 20.06 8.27 4.76
C ASP A 48 20.51 7.38 5.95
N GLU A 49 20.02 6.14 6.03
CA GLU A 49 20.47 5.09 6.97
C GLU A 49 21.83 4.47 6.60
N GLY A 50 22.47 4.92 5.50
CA GLY A 50 23.80 4.47 5.08
C GLY A 50 23.83 3.23 4.18
N TYR A 51 22.68 2.77 3.67
CA TYR A 51 22.65 1.67 2.72
C TYR A 51 23.18 2.10 1.34
N THR A 52 23.70 1.13 0.58
CA THR A 52 23.98 1.36 -0.84
C THR A 52 22.68 1.52 -1.64
N LEU A 53 22.73 2.23 -2.78
CA LEU A 53 21.55 2.37 -3.65
C LEU A 53 20.94 1.03 -4.04
N LYS A 54 21.77 0.02 -4.35
CA LYS A 54 21.27 -1.33 -4.70
C LYS A 54 20.47 -1.95 -3.55
N ALA A 55 20.97 -1.83 -2.31
CA ALA A 55 20.28 -2.37 -1.14
C ALA A 55 19.01 -1.57 -0.80
N ALA A 56 19.05 -0.25 -0.93
CA ALA A 56 17.90 0.64 -0.73
C ALA A 56 16.76 0.32 -1.71
N VAL A 57 17.09 0.11 -2.99
CA VAL A 57 16.12 -0.28 -4.02
C VAL A 57 15.52 -1.65 -3.70
N ALA A 58 16.34 -2.66 -3.41
CA ALA A 58 15.85 -4.01 -3.08
C ALA A 58 14.88 -4.00 -1.88
N LYS A 59 15.24 -3.31 -0.80
CA LYS A 59 14.36 -3.17 0.39
C LYS A 59 13.07 -2.42 0.07
N THR A 60 13.14 -1.39 -0.76
CA THR A 60 11.96 -0.64 -1.17
C THR A 60 11.03 -1.50 -2.03
N ASP A 61 11.58 -2.27 -2.97
CA ASP A 61 10.80 -3.16 -3.83
C ASP A 61 10.11 -4.27 -3.01
N GLU A 62 10.80 -4.86 -2.01
CA GLU A 62 10.20 -5.82 -1.06
C GLU A 62 9.00 -5.23 -0.31
N ILE A 63 9.14 -3.99 0.17
CA ILE A 63 8.07 -3.28 0.89
C ILE A 63 6.89 -3.00 -0.05
N LEU A 64 7.15 -2.49 -1.25
CA LEU A 64 6.12 -2.18 -2.23
C LEU A 64 5.38 -3.45 -2.70
N GLU A 65 6.10 -4.57 -2.88
CA GLU A 65 5.49 -5.85 -3.21
C GLU A 65 4.57 -6.35 -2.08
N MET A 66 5.04 -6.26 -0.83
CA MET A 66 4.23 -6.62 0.33
C MET A 66 2.96 -5.76 0.43
N PHE A 67 3.08 -4.44 0.31
CA PHE A 67 1.94 -3.52 0.33
C PHE A 67 0.99 -3.77 -0.84
N GLY A 68 1.50 -4.07 -2.03
CA GLY A 68 0.68 -4.45 -3.18
C GLY A 68 -0.19 -5.67 -2.88
N LYS A 69 0.39 -6.72 -2.30
CA LYS A 69 -0.36 -7.93 -1.91
C LYS A 69 -1.42 -7.62 -0.85
N ILE A 70 -1.07 -6.87 0.20
CA ILE A 70 -2.01 -6.47 1.24
C ILE A 70 -3.16 -5.65 0.63
N HIS A 71 -2.85 -4.63 -0.17
CA HIS A 71 -3.85 -3.78 -0.81
C HIS A 71 -4.79 -4.58 -1.70
N THR A 72 -4.27 -5.53 -2.49
CA THR A 72 -5.11 -6.43 -3.30
C THR A 72 -6.02 -7.28 -2.42
N ILE A 73 -5.49 -7.92 -1.38
CA ILE A 73 -6.29 -8.77 -0.49
C ILE A 73 -7.37 -7.94 0.19
N ILE A 74 -7.01 -6.83 0.85
CA ILE A 74 -7.96 -5.98 1.57
C ILE A 74 -9.01 -5.40 0.62
N GLY A 75 -8.62 -4.95 -0.58
CA GLY A 75 -9.58 -4.42 -1.56
C GLY A 75 -10.57 -5.45 -2.10
N HIS A 76 -10.27 -6.75 -2.01
CA HIS A 76 -11.21 -7.83 -2.37
C HIS A 76 -11.96 -8.41 -1.17
N ALA A 77 -11.32 -8.42 0.01
CA ALA A 77 -11.85 -8.99 1.23
C ALA A 77 -12.85 -8.03 1.90
N VAL A 78 -12.52 -6.74 1.98
CA VAL A 78 -13.38 -5.73 2.59
C VAL A 78 -14.58 -5.48 1.69
N ARG A 79 -15.76 -5.91 2.13
CA ARG A 79 -17.02 -5.72 1.40
C ARG A 79 -17.79 -4.47 1.84
N GLY A 80 -17.53 -3.98 3.04
CA GLY A 80 -18.19 -2.79 3.58
C GLY A 80 -17.84 -2.55 5.04
N ILE A 81 -18.38 -1.45 5.57
CA ILE A 81 -18.39 -1.15 7.00
C ILE A 81 -19.85 -0.99 7.39
N GLU A 82 -20.29 -1.72 8.41
CA GLU A 82 -21.67 -1.74 8.86
C GLU A 82 -21.72 -1.61 10.38
N GLU A 83 -22.80 -1.03 10.90
CA GLU A 83 -23.08 -1.02 12.33
C GLU A 83 -23.82 -2.32 12.68
N VAL A 84 -23.21 -3.15 13.52
CA VAL A 84 -23.75 -4.43 13.94
C VAL A 84 -23.78 -4.45 15.46
N ASP A 85 -24.97 -4.62 16.05
CA ASP A 85 -25.20 -4.57 17.50
C ASP A 85 -24.70 -3.27 18.18
N GLY A 86 -24.71 -2.14 17.47
CA GLY A 86 -24.23 -0.85 17.96
C GLY A 86 -22.70 -0.65 17.88
N GLU A 87 -21.98 -1.58 17.23
CA GLU A 87 -20.55 -1.50 17.01
C GLU A 87 -20.24 -1.39 15.51
N MET A 88 -19.32 -0.49 15.15
CA MET A 88 -18.87 -0.37 13.76
C MET A 88 -17.94 -1.55 13.42
N MET A 89 -18.34 -2.36 12.45
CA MET A 89 -17.61 -3.56 12.01
C MET A 89 -17.28 -3.48 10.53
N VAL A 90 -16.11 -4.01 10.16
CA VAL A 90 -15.67 -4.20 8.78
C VAL A 90 -16.02 -5.62 8.35
N ASP A 91 -16.76 -5.76 7.25
CA ASP A 91 -17.05 -7.06 6.62
C ASP A 91 -15.83 -7.52 5.82
N LEU A 92 -15.19 -8.60 6.24
CA LEU A 92 -14.03 -9.21 5.59
C LEU A 92 -14.41 -10.36 4.64
N GLY A 93 -15.71 -10.61 4.45
CA GLY A 93 -16.24 -11.57 3.49
C GLY A 93 -16.48 -12.97 4.07
N ILE A 94 -16.71 -13.93 3.16
CA ILE A 94 -17.01 -15.33 3.48
C ILE A 94 -15.81 -15.98 4.17
N PHE A 95 -16.06 -16.66 5.29
CA PHE A 95 -15.02 -17.29 6.11
C PHE A 95 -14.89 -18.80 5.88
N ASP A 96 -15.96 -19.49 5.46
CA ASP A 96 -15.97 -20.93 5.24
C ASP A 96 -16.21 -21.34 3.78
N GLU A 97 -15.80 -22.57 3.44
CA GLU A 97 -15.90 -23.13 2.08
C GLU A 97 -17.35 -23.29 1.59
N LYS A 98 -18.32 -23.37 2.51
CA LYS A 98 -19.75 -23.55 2.19
C LYS A 98 -20.49 -22.21 2.04
N ALA A 99 -19.79 -21.09 2.22
CA ALA A 99 -20.37 -19.75 2.24
C ALA A 99 -21.52 -19.60 3.24
N GLN A 100 -21.40 -20.18 4.44
CA GLN A 100 -22.45 -20.09 5.46
C GLN A 100 -22.15 -19.04 6.53
N THR A 101 -20.89 -18.65 6.67
CA THR A 101 -20.43 -17.68 7.66
C THR A 101 -19.56 -16.60 7.05
N ARG A 102 -19.60 -15.43 7.69
CA ARG A 102 -18.81 -14.25 7.33
C ARG A 102 -17.90 -13.86 8.47
N LEU A 103 -16.72 -13.35 8.13
CA LEU A 103 -15.77 -12.79 9.06
C LEU A 103 -15.96 -11.27 9.15
N TRP A 104 -16.12 -10.79 10.37
CA TRP A 104 -16.20 -9.38 10.70
C TRP A 104 -15.03 -8.98 11.59
N ALA A 105 -14.61 -7.72 11.51
CA ALA A 105 -13.60 -7.16 12.39
C ALA A 105 -14.07 -5.84 13.00
N SER A 106 -13.89 -5.67 14.30
CA SER A 106 -14.05 -4.39 14.99
C SER A 106 -12.73 -3.96 15.64
N ILE A 107 -12.62 -2.68 15.98
CA ILE A 107 -11.45 -2.12 16.66
C ILE A 107 -11.90 -1.36 17.90
N ASP A 108 -11.28 -1.66 19.04
CA ASP A 108 -11.59 -0.97 20.28
C ASP A 108 -10.79 0.34 20.45
N GLU A 109 -11.05 1.06 21.54
CA GLU A 109 -10.38 2.32 21.88
C GLU A 109 -8.86 2.19 22.06
N ASN A 110 -8.33 0.97 22.22
CA ASN A 110 -6.91 0.69 22.37
C ASN A 110 -6.26 0.19 21.07
N GLU A 111 -6.91 0.42 19.92
CA GLU A 111 -6.48 -0.07 18.60
C GLU A 111 -6.37 -1.60 18.50
N LYS A 112 -7.02 -2.34 19.42
CA LYS A 112 -7.02 -3.80 19.38
C LYS A 112 -8.12 -4.29 18.45
N VAL A 113 -7.74 -5.14 17.50
CA VAL A 113 -8.66 -5.77 16.55
C VAL A 113 -9.34 -6.98 17.20
N HIS A 114 -10.66 -7.06 17.07
CA HIS A 114 -11.49 -8.19 17.47
C HIS A 114 -12.14 -8.81 16.23
N TYR A 115 -12.13 -10.14 16.14
CA TYR A 115 -12.69 -10.88 15.01
C TYR A 115 -13.96 -11.62 15.43
N HIS A 116 -15.00 -11.53 14.61
CA HIS A 116 -16.31 -12.14 14.86
C HIS A 116 -16.74 -12.96 13.65
N VAL A 117 -17.13 -14.21 13.87
CA VAL A 117 -17.69 -15.06 12.81
C VAL A 117 -19.20 -15.13 13.01
N ARG A 118 -19.97 -14.72 11.99
CA ARG A 118 -21.44 -14.67 12.03
C ARG A 118 -22.05 -15.46 10.87
N ALA A 119 -23.26 -15.97 11.03
CA ALA A 119 -23.97 -16.64 9.95
C ALA A 119 -24.32 -15.63 8.84
N GLU A 120 -24.34 -16.08 7.58
CA GLU A 120 -24.75 -15.22 6.47
C GLU A 120 -26.27 -14.99 6.51
N GLY A 121 -26.69 -13.73 6.77
CA GLY A 121 -28.09 -13.31 6.76
C GLY A 121 -28.74 -13.04 8.12
N GLU A 122 -27.97 -13.01 9.21
CA GLU A 122 -28.35 -12.37 10.49
C GLU A 122 -28.03 -10.87 10.47
#